data_AF-A0ABC8JFY2-F1
#
_entry.id   AF-A0ABC8JFY2-F1
#
_cell.length_a   1.000
_cell.length_b   1.000
_cell.length_c   1.000
_cell.angle_alpha   90.00
_cell.angle_beta   90.00
_cell.angle_gamma   90.00
#
_symmetry.space_group_name_H-M   'P 1'
#
loop_
_entity.id
_entity.type
_entity.pdbx_description
1 polymer ?
#
loop_
_entity_poly.entity_id
_entity_poly.type
_entity_poly.pdbx_seq_one_letter_code
_entity_poly.pdbx_strand_id
1 'polypeptide(L)' 'MEIPHQVGLGHFYHIFYEGCLTDHEVGEDEEASSLYPEVKYKRMDDYLRMFL' A
#
# COMPACT_ATOMS: atom_id res chain seq x y z
N MET A 1 8.09 -16.54 -20.31
CA MET A 1 7.85 -16.30 -18.87
C MET A 1 6.51 -16.89 -18.54
N GLU A 2 6.41 -17.64 -17.44
CA GLU A 2 5.14 -18.17 -16.96
C GLU A 2 4.16 -17.03 -16.60
N ILE A 3 2.86 -17.25 -16.78
CA ILE A 3 1.81 -16.26 -16.50
C ILE A 3 1.95 -15.61 -15.11
N PRO A 4 2.22 -16.36 -14.01
CA PRO A 4 2.37 -15.75 -12.68
C PRO A 4 3.52 -14.73 -12.60
N HIS A 5 4.62 -14.96 -13.33
CA HIS A 5 5.74 -14.03 -13.35
C HIS A 5 5.38 -12.73 -14.09
N GLN A 6 4.62 -12.82 -15.18
CA GLN A 6 4.16 -11.63 -15.90
C GLN A 6 3.22 -10.79 -15.04
N VAL A 7 2.28 -11.44 -14.33
CA VAL A 7 1.39 -10.76 -13.38
C VAL A 7 2.17 -10.11 -12.24
N GLY A 8 3.13 -10.81 -11.65
CA GLY A 8 3.98 -10.26 -10.58
C GLY A 8 4.79 -9.04 -11.04
N LEU A 9 5.43 -9.12 -12.20
CA LEU A 9 6.17 -7.99 -12.78
C LEU A 9 5.26 -6.80 -13.09
N GLY A 10 4.08 -7.05 -13.67
CA GLY A 10 3.09 -6.00 -13.93
C GLY A 10 2.62 -5.32 -12.64
N HIS A 11 2.27 -6.10 -11.61
CA HIS A 11 1.87 -5.54 -10.31
C HIS A 11 2.96 -4.66 -9.69
N PHE A 12 4.22 -5.12 -9.69
CA PHE A 12 5.32 -4.31 -9.15
C PHE A 12 5.56 -3.04 -9.97
N TYR A 13 5.41 -3.11 -11.29
CA TYR A 13 5.52 -1.94 -12.15
C TYR A 13 4.43 -0.89 -11.84
N HIS A 14 3.16 -1.31 -11.74
CA HIS A 14 2.06 -0.39 -11.39
C HIS A 14 2.24 0.24 -10.00
N ILE A 15 2.67 -0.55 -9.01
CA ILE A 15 2.86 -0.05 -7.64
C ILE A 15 4.07 0.89 -7.52
N PHE A 16 5.24 0.48 -8.04
CA PHE A 16 6.50 1.18 -7.77
C PHE A 16 6.93 2.17 -8.86
N TYR A 17 6.54 1.96 -10.11
CA TYR A 17 6.90 2.86 -11.22
C TYR A 17 5.77 3.84 -11.54
N GLU A 18 4.54 3.33 -11.72
CA GLU A 18 3.40 4.21 -11.99
C GLU A 18 2.84 4.87 -10.72
N GLY A 19 3.02 4.24 -9.55
CA GLY A 19 2.57 4.80 -8.27
C GLY A 19 1.06 4.66 -8.04
N CYS A 20 0.42 3.62 -8.61
CA CYS A 20 -1.04 3.47 -8.67
C CYS A 20 -1.76 3.42 -7.30
N LEU A 21 -1.02 3.34 -6.18
CA LEU A 21 -1.60 3.35 -4.84
C LEU A 21 -1.84 4.76 -4.30
N THR A 22 -1.22 5.79 -4.88
CA THR A 22 -1.27 7.18 -4.41
C THR A 22 -1.31 8.19 -5.57
N ASP A 23 -1.76 7.77 -6.75
CA ASP A 23 -1.76 8.57 -7.98
C ASP A 23 -2.98 9.49 -8.12
N HIS A 24 -3.93 9.41 -7.17
CA HIS A 24 -5.13 10.24 -7.11
C HIS A 24 -5.41 10.71 -5.68
N GLU A 25 -6.18 11.80 -5.57
CA GLU A 25 -6.64 12.31 -4.28
C GLU A 25 -7.88 11.54 -3.81
N VAL A 26 -7.90 11.19 -2.53
CA VAL A 26 -9.02 10.52 -1.86
C VAL A 26 -9.64 11.51 -0.86
N GLY A 27 -10.97 11.51 -0.76
CA GLY A 27 -11.69 12.35 0.20
C GLY A 27 -11.41 11.95 1.65
N GLU A 28 -11.36 12.92 2.56
CA GLU A 28 -11.16 12.64 4.00
C GLU A 28 -12.29 11.78 4.60
N ASP A 29 -13.48 11.85 4.02
CA ASP A 29 -14.65 11.05 4.39
C ASP A 29 -14.64 9.63 3.83
N GLU A 30 -13.64 9.27 3.02
CA GLU A 30 -13.44 7.93 2.46
C GLU A 30 -12.20 7.22 3.05
N GLU A 31 -11.29 7.96 3.68
CA GLU A 31 -10.05 7.42 4.22
C GLU A 31 -10.25 6.81 5.61
N ALA A 32 -9.89 5.53 5.75
CA ALA A 32 -10.21 4.74 6.94
C ALA A 32 -9.59 5.29 8.24
N SER A 33 -8.36 5.83 8.19
CA SER A 33 -7.71 6.39 9.37
C SER A 33 -8.35 7.68 9.86
N SER A 34 -9.03 8.41 8.97
CA SER A 34 -9.83 9.59 9.25
C SER A 34 -11.19 9.23 9.85
N LEU A 35 -11.81 8.15 9.35
CA LEU A 35 -13.10 7.64 9.84
C LEU A 35 -13.02 6.94 11.21
N TYR A 36 -11.88 6.28 11.51
CA TYR A 36 -11.70 5.47 12.72
C TYR A 36 -10.42 5.85 13.50
N PRO A 37 -10.30 7.09 14.02
CA PRO A 37 -9.08 7.61 14.65
C PRO A 37 -8.68 6.90 15.96
N GLU A 38 -9.61 6.17 16.58
CA GLU A 38 -9.38 5.33 17.74
C GLU A 38 -8.53 4.09 17.40
N VAL A 39 -8.57 3.61 16.15
CA VAL A 39 -7.80 2.45 15.70
C VAL A 39 -6.35 2.86 15.51
N LYS A 40 -5.45 2.28 16.29
CA LYS A 40 -4.00 2.50 16.15
C LYS A 40 -3.42 1.48 15.16
N TYR A 41 -3.20 1.92 13.93
CA TYR A 41 -2.49 1.10 12.95
C TYR A 41 -1.02 0.93 13.34
N LYS A 42 -0.44 -0.21 12.95
CA LYS A 42 0.98 -0.47 13.16
C LYS A 42 1.79 0.27 12.10
N ARG A 43 2.70 1.15 12.53
CA ARG A 43 3.57 1.86 11.60
C ARG A 43 4.61 0.92 10.99
N MET A 44 5.08 1.26 9.79
CA MET A 44 6.07 0.44 9.08
C MET A 44 7.38 0.29 9.85
N ASP A 45 7.82 1.32 10.58
CA ASP A 45 9.02 1.25 11.41
C ASP A 45 8.85 0.27 12.57
N ASP A 46 7.68 0.21 13.20
CA ASP A 46 7.36 -0.78 14.24
C ASP A 46 7.19 -2.20 13.66
N TYR A 47 6.69 -2.32 12.44
CA TYR A 47 6.51 -3.60 11.77
C TYR A 47 7.86 -4.23 11.41
N LEU A 48 8.76 -3.46 10.81
CA LEU A 48 10.05 -3.97 10.32
C LEU A 48 11.00 -4.39 11.44
N ARG A 49 10.83 -3.87 12.67
CA ARG A 49 11.58 -4.32 13.86
C ARG A 49 11.45 -5.81 14.15
N MET A 50 10.40 -6.49 13.68
CA MET A 50 10.24 -7.94 13.88
C MET A 50 11.22 -8.78 13.07
N PHE A 51 11.88 -8.20 12.06
CA PHE A 51 12.83 -8.87 11.18
C PHE A 51 14.30 -8.47 11.44
N LEU A 52 14.52 -7.59 12.42
CA LEU A 52 15.84 -7.16 12.91
C LEU A 52 16.26 -8.00 14.11
#